data_AF-A0A8T3KNS5-F1
#
_entry.id   AF-A0A8T3KNS5-F1
#
_cell.length_a   1.000
_cell.length_b   1.000
_cell.length_c   1.000
_cell.angle_alpha   90.00
_cell.angle_beta   90.00
_cell.angle_gamma   90.00
#
_symmetry.space_group_name_H-M   'P 1'
#
loop_
_entity.id
_entity.type
_entity.pdbx_description
1 polymer ?
#
loop_
_entity_poly.entity_id
_entity_poly.type
_entity_poly.pdbx_seq_one_letter_code
_entity_poly.pdbx_strand_id
1 'polypeptide(L)'
;MNAAIEAARAGEAGRGFSVVADEVRKLAEQSTGFAGKIKVLVEGIMSEINEIVKEMELQVASANDSIEFADSARASFNQIQVSAQKAMDAVASIHSLALDEAREAKSIDGIMEEISAVVEQFAANTQETSASAEEQTASMEQIFSSIKQLNTMTQEIFDVSNSLIKNFKYTEESQKLVKDSMEIIKEVARDPALGNKSWDASNAIIKKYREKHSQFIHLGIMDEKGIYCNDIEGLERGLDFSHRDYFKEAIKGNEYKSEPRISVPYYVYNITVSCPIKQRDRITGVVVGEVALS
;
A
#
# COMPACT_ATOMS: atom_id res chain seq x y z
N MET A 1 11.61 -122.95 -66.11
CA MET A 1 12.53 -124.04 -65.71
C MET A 1 11.97 -125.43 -66.07
N ASN A 2 10.76 -125.79 -65.63
CA ASN A 2 10.17 -127.12 -65.91
C ASN A 2 9.99 -127.45 -67.41
N ALA A 3 9.71 -126.46 -68.27
CA ALA A 3 9.54 -126.68 -69.71
C ALA A 3 10.85 -127.00 -70.48
N ALA A 4 12.00 -126.47 -70.04
CA ALA A 4 13.30 -126.75 -70.64
C ALA A 4 13.81 -128.16 -70.29
N ILE A 5 13.48 -128.63 -69.07
CA ILE A 5 13.79 -129.97 -68.58
C ILE A 5 13.00 -131.04 -69.36
N GLU A 6 11.71 -130.82 -69.59
CA GLU A 6 10.87 -131.76 -70.35
C GLU A 6 11.18 -131.76 -71.86
N ALA A 7 11.66 -130.64 -72.42
CA ALA A 7 12.12 -130.55 -73.81
C ALA A 7 13.44 -131.33 -74.06
N ALA A 8 14.37 -131.33 -73.10
CA ALA A 8 15.58 -132.16 -73.15
C ALA A 8 15.28 -133.67 -73.06
N ARG A 9 14.15 -134.03 -72.41
CA ARG A 9 13.67 -135.40 -72.22
C ARG A 9 13.05 -136.02 -73.47
N ALA A 10 12.58 -135.21 -74.42
CA ALA A 10 11.91 -135.64 -75.66
C ALA A 10 12.85 -135.86 -76.87
N GLY A 11 14.17 -135.74 -76.70
CA GLY A 11 15.15 -136.02 -77.76
C GLY A 11 15.02 -135.10 -78.99
N GLU A 12 15.19 -135.64 -80.21
CA GLU A 12 15.11 -134.85 -81.46
C GLU A 12 13.78 -134.11 -81.65
N ALA A 13 12.65 -134.69 -81.21
CA ALA A 13 11.33 -134.07 -81.32
C ALA A 13 11.15 -132.86 -80.39
N GLY A 14 11.92 -132.77 -79.29
CA GLY A 14 11.86 -131.69 -78.30
C GLY A 14 12.78 -130.50 -78.59
N ARG A 15 13.62 -130.59 -79.63
CA ARG A 15 14.69 -129.62 -79.90
C ARG A 15 14.18 -128.20 -80.16
N GLY A 16 13.05 -128.06 -80.87
CA GLY A 16 12.38 -126.77 -81.06
C GLY A 16 11.78 -126.19 -79.77
N PHE A 17 11.18 -127.04 -78.93
CA PHE A 17 10.66 -126.64 -77.62
C PHE A 17 11.76 -126.25 -76.63
N SER A 18 12.94 -126.88 -76.72
CA SER A 18 14.10 -126.54 -75.88
C SER A 18 14.61 -125.13 -76.17
N VAL A 19 14.69 -124.74 -77.45
CA VAL A 19 15.10 -123.38 -77.86
C VAL A 19 14.09 -122.35 -77.37
N VAL A 20 12.79 -122.62 -77.51
CA VAL A 20 11.72 -121.73 -77.03
C VAL A 20 11.75 -121.63 -75.49
N ALA A 21 11.96 -122.72 -74.78
CA ALA A 21 12.02 -122.72 -73.32
C ALA A 21 13.24 -121.96 -72.76
N ASP A 22 14.40 -122.04 -73.42
CA ASP A 22 15.59 -121.24 -73.07
C ASP A 22 15.40 -119.75 -73.40
N GLU A 23 14.73 -119.42 -74.50
CA GLU A 23 14.39 -118.03 -74.85
C GLU A 23 13.40 -117.42 -73.84
N VAL A 24 12.38 -118.19 -73.43
CA VAL A 24 11.45 -117.80 -72.36
C VAL A 24 12.17 -117.65 -71.02
N ARG A 25 13.15 -118.50 -70.70
CA ARG A 25 13.98 -118.36 -69.49
C ARG A 25 14.83 -117.09 -69.55
N LYS A 26 15.49 -116.80 -70.67
CA LYS A 26 16.26 -115.56 -70.88
C LYS A 26 15.37 -114.33 -70.76
N LEU A 27 14.20 -114.32 -71.40
CA LEU A 27 13.24 -113.22 -71.31
C LEU A 27 12.73 -113.04 -69.87
N ALA A 28 12.51 -114.13 -69.12
CA ALA A 28 12.10 -114.07 -67.71
C ALA A 28 13.22 -113.55 -66.80
N GLU A 29 14.47 -113.98 -67.00
CA GLU A 29 15.66 -113.47 -66.28
C GLU A 29 15.89 -111.99 -66.60
N GLN A 30 15.77 -111.59 -67.87
CA GLN A 30 15.83 -110.18 -68.30
C GLN A 30 14.68 -109.35 -67.70
N SER A 31 13.44 -109.84 -67.74
CA SER A 31 12.28 -109.18 -67.11
C SER A 31 12.47 -109.00 -65.62
N THR A 32 13.04 -110.00 -64.93
CA THR A 32 13.36 -109.91 -63.50
C THR A 32 14.46 -108.88 -63.24
N GLY A 33 15.48 -108.83 -64.10
CA GLY A 33 16.52 -107.80 -64.07
C GLY A 33 15.98 -106.38 -64.32
N PHE A 34 15.07 -106.21 -65.29
CA PHE A 34 14.40 -104.93 -65.55
C PHE A 34 13.47 -104.53 -64.39
N ALA A 35 12.70 -105.46 -63.83
CA ALA A 35 11.88 -105.21 -62.65
C ALA A 35 12.73 -104.77 -61.44
N GLY A 36 13.92 -105.37 -61.25
CA GLY A 36 14.88 -104.93 -60.24
C GLY A 36 15.39 -103.51 -60.47
N LYS A 37 15.71 -103.13 -61.71
CA LYS A 37 16.09 -101.76 -62.07
C LYS A 37 14.96 -100.76 -61.83
N ILE A 38 13.72 -101.12 -62.20
CA ILE A 38 12.52 -100.30 -61.93
C ILE A 38 12.36 -100.11 -60.43
N LYS A 39 12.53 -101.17 -59.62
CA LYS A 39 12.44 -101.09 -58.16
C LYS A 39 13.42 -100.06 -57.60
N VAL A 40 14.69 -100.12 -57.98
CA VAL A 40 15.72 -99.14 -57.54
C VAL A 40 15.35 -97.72 -57.96
N LEU A 41 14.84 -97.54 -59.17
CA LEU A 41 14.43 -96.23 -59.67
C LEU A 41 13.24 -95.66 -58.87
N VAL A 42 12.26 -96.50 -58.55
CA VAL A 42 11.10 -96.13 -57.72
C VAL A 42 11.54 -95.81 -56.28
N GLU A 43 12.44 -96.60 -55.69
CA GLU A 43 13.01 -96.32 -54.37
C GLU A 43 13.77 -94.97 -54.36
N GLY A 44 14.51 -94.65 -55.42
CA GLY A 44 15.16 -93.35 -55.61
C GLY A 44 14.16 -92.20 -55.68
N ILE A 45 13.13 -92.32 -56.52
CA ILE A 45 12.05 -91.32 -56.64
C ILE A 45 11.34 -91.11 -55.28
N MET A 46 11.06 -92.19 -54.54
CA MET A 46 10.45 -92.09 -53.21
C MET A 46 11.36 -91.39 -52.19
N SER A 47 12.68 -91.58 -52.29
CA SER A 47 13.65 -90.86 -51.45
C SER A 47 13.63 -89.35 -51.78
N GLU A 48 13.68 -88.99 -53.05
CA GLU A 48 13.62 -87.59 -53.50
C GLU A 48 12.29 -86.92 -53.08
N ILE A 49 11.16 -87.62 -53.21
CA ILE A 49 9.85 -87.12 -52.75
C ILE A 49 9.88 -86.83 -51.25
N ASN A 50 10.47 -87.71 -50.43
CA ASN A 50 10.58 -87.48 -48.99
C ASN A 50 11.48 -86.28 -48.65
N GLU A 51 12.57 -86.06 -49.38
CA GLU A 51 13.39 -84.86 -49.22
C GLU A 51 12.61 -83.59 -49.57
N ILE A 52 11.88 -83.59 -50.70
CA ILE A 52 11.04 -82.47 -51.12
C ILE A 52 9.96 -82.16 -50.07
N VAL A 53 9.32 -83.19 -49.48
CA VAL A 53 8.34 -83.00 -48.39
C VAL A 53 8.98 -82.31 -47.19
N LYS A 54 10.19 -82.74 -46.79
CA LYS A 54 10.91 -82.12 -45.68
C LYS A 54 11.32 -80.67 -45.97
N GLU A 55 11.76 -80.37 -47.19
CA GLU A 55 12.02 -78.99 -47.62
C GLU A 55 10.75 -78.13 -47.61
N MET A 56 9.62 -78.68 -48.06
CA MET A 56 8.32 -78.00 -48.00
C MET A 56 7.91 -77.67 -46.56
N GLU A 57 8.10 -78.59 -45.60
CA GLU A 57 7.82 -78.33 -44.18
C GLU A 57 8.66 -77.16 -43.65
N LEU A 58 9.95 -77.10 -44.00
CA LEU A 58 10.83 -75.97 -43.65
C LEU A 58 10.38 -74.66 -44.31
N GLN A 59 9.93 -74.72 -45.57
CA GLN A 59 9.45 -73.56 -46.30
C GLN A 59 8.16 -73.00 -45.69
N VAL A 60 7.25 -73.88 -45.26
CA VAL A 60 6.01 -73.48 -44.56
C VAL A 60 6.35 -72.84 -43.21
N ALA A 61 7.31 -73.39 -42.46
CA ALA A 61 7.76 -72.78 -41.21
C ALA A 61 8.35 -71.37 -41.44
N SER A 62 9.23 -71.22 -42.43
CA SER A 62 9.82 -69.92 -42.78
C SER A 62 8.79 -68.90 -43.29
N ALA A 63 7.76 -69.36 -44.00
CA ALA A 63 6.65 -68.51 -44.43
C ALA A 63 5.84 -67.98 -43.22
N ASN A 64 5.60 -68.83 -42.21
CA ASN A 64 4.92 -68.41 -40.98
C ASN A 64 5.74 -67.37 -40.20
N ASP A 65 7.06 -67.58 -40.06
CA ASP A 65 7.95 -66.61 -39.41
C ASP A 65 7.93 -65.25 -40.15
N SER A 66 7.87 -65.29 -41.49
CA SER A 66 7.79 -64.08 -42.32
C SER A 66 6.47 -63.34 -42.13
N ILE A 67 5.37 -64.06 -41.93
CA ILE A 67 4.05 -63.47 -41.62
C ILE A 67 4.09 -62.78 -40.25
N GLU A 68 4.67 -63.42 -39.23
CA GLU A 68 4.79 -62.85 -37.88
C GLU A 68 5.69 -61.59 -37.87
N PHE A 69 6.78 -61.62 -38.65
CA PHE A 69 7.63 -60.44 -38.83
C PHE A 69 6.86 -59.30 -39.54
N ALA A 70 6.08 -59.60 -40.57
CA ALA A 70 5.25 -58.62 -41.26
C ALA A 70 4.16 -58.02 -40.35
N ASP A 71 3.55 -58.83 -39.47
CA ASP A 71 2.61 -58.38 -38.44
C ASP A 71 3.28 -57.40 -37.46
N SER A 72 4.49 -57.73 -37.00
CA SER A 72 5.28 -56.88 -36.10
C SER A 72 5.70 -55.55 -36.77
N ALA A 73 6.09 -55.59 -38.04
CA ALA A 73 6.40 -54.40 -38.82
C ALA A 73 5.16 -53.51 -38.99
N ARG A 74 4.00 -54.09 -39.27
CA ARG A 74 2.72 -53.36 -39.36
C ARG A 74 2.38 -52.66 -38.05
N ALA A 75 2.51 -53.34 -36.92
CA ALA A 75 2.29 -52.75 -35.60
C ALA A 75 3.22 -51.56 -35.35
N SER A 76 4.50 -51.69 -35.72
CA SER A 76 5.48 -50.61 -35.61
C SER A 76 5.13 -49.40 -36.47
N PHE A 77 4.69 -49.62 -37.73
CA PHE A 77 4.26 -48.53 -38.60
C PHE A 77 3.01 -47.82 -38.07
N ASN A 78 2.05 -48.55 -37.49
CA ASN A 78 0.89 -47.93 -36.83
C ASN A 78 1.32 -47.04 -35.65
N GLN A 79 2.29 -47.50 -34.85
CA GLN A 79 2.84 -46.70 -33.74
C GLN A 79 3.52 -45.41 -34.24
N ILE A 80 4.27 -45.51 -35.34
CA ILE A 80 4.92 -44.37 -35.99
C ILE A 80 3.86 -43.38 -36.49
N GLN A 81 2.80 -43.85 -37.14
CA GLN A 81 1.72 -43.01 -37.63
C GLN A 81 1.03 -42.24 -36.50
N VAL A 82 0.71 -42.92 -35.38
CA VAL A 82 0.11 -42.27 -34.20
C VAL A 82 1.05 -41.22 -33.62
N SER A 83 2.35 -41.51 -33.56
CA SER A 83 3.35 -40.59 -33.02
C SER A 83 3.53 -39.36 -33.92
N ALA A 84 3.54 -39.56 -35.24
CA ALA A 84 3.59 -38.48 -36.22
C ALA A 84 2.36 -37.57 -36.13
N GLN A 85 1.17 -38.13 -35.96
CA GLN A 85 -0.05 -37.34 -35.79
C GLN A 85 0.02 -36.49 -34.51
N LYS A 86 0.45 -37.07 -33.39
CA LYS A 86 0.64 -36.31 -32.14
C LYS A 86 1.66 -35.18 -32.30
N ALA A 87 2.73 -35.40 -33.05
CA ALA A 87 3.71 -34.36 -33.32
C ALA A 87 3.10 -33.21 -34.15
N MET A 88 2.27 -33.53 -35.15
CA MET A 88 1.55 -32.52 -35.93
C MET A 88 0.58 -31.71 -35.06
N ASP A 89 -0.17 -32.36 -34.18
CA ASP A 89 -1.11 -31.69 -33.27
C ASP A 89 -0.37 -30.75 -32.29
N ALA A 90 0.81 -31.17 -31.81
CA ALA A 90 1.67 -30.35 -30.97
C ALA A 90 2.20 -29.11 -31.72
N VAL A 91 2.65 -29.28 -32.98
CA VAL A 91 3.09 -28.17 -33.83
C VAL A 91 1.97 -27.16 -34.08
N ALA A 92 0.75 -27.64 -34.35
CA ALA A 92 -0.41 -26.76 -34.53
C ALA A 92 -0.71 -25.96 -33.24
N SER A 93 -0.59 -26.60 -32.08
CA SER A 93 -0.78 -25.95 -30.77
C SER A 93 0.28 -24.89 -30.52
N ILE A 94 1.56 -25.20 -30.78
CA ILE A 94 2.68 -24.24 -30.67
C ILE A 94 2.44 -23.03 -31.58
N HIS A 95 2.01 -23.26 -32.82
CA HIS A 95 1.72 -22.19 -33.77
C HIS A 95 0.61 -21.26 -33.25
N SER A 96 -0.46 -21.81 -32.66
CA SER A 96 -1.53 -21.00 -32.05
C SER A 96 -1.01 -20.16 -30.90
N LEU A 97 -0.22 -20.75 -30.00
CA LEU A 97 0.36 -20.03 -28.86
C LEU A 97 1.30 -18.91 -29.31
N ALA A 98 2.10 -19.13 -30.36
CA ALA A 98 2.98 -18.12 -30.91
C ALA A 98 2.21 -16.92 -31.50
N LEU A 99 1.05 -17.15 -32.10
CA LEU A 99 0.18 -16.07 -32.58
C LEU A 99 -0.42 -15.26 -31.42
N ASP A 100 -0.86 -15.93 -30.36
CA ASP A 100 -1.36 -15.27 -29.16
C ASP A 100 -0.27 -14.44 -28.48
N GLU A 101 0.95 -14.98 -28.34
CA GLU A 101 2.11 -14.29 -27.78
C GLU A 101 2.49 -13.06 -28.61
N ALA A 102 2.47 -13.16 -29.95
CA ALA A 102 2.73 -12.02 -30.82
C ALA A 102 1.68 -10.90 -30.66
N ARG A 103 0.41 -11.27 -30.45
CA ARG A 103 -0.66 -10.30 -30.18
C ARG A 103 -0.47 -9.63 -28.81
N GLU A 104 -0.11 -10.38 -27.78
CA GLU A 104 0.16 -9.84 -26.45
C GLU A 104 1.38 -8.91 -26.45
N ALA A 105 2.46 -9.29 -27.15
CA ALA A 105 3.64 -8.44 -27.31
C ALA A 105 3.28 -7.08 -27.93
N LYS A 106 2.40 -7.07 -28.94
CA LYS A 106 1.91 -5.82 -29.54
C LYS A 106 1.05 -4.99 -28.57
N SER A 107 0.28 -5.64 -27.70
CA SER A 107 -0.49 -4.95 -26.66
C SER A 107 0.44 -4.30 -25.62
N ILE A 108 1.53 -4.96 -25.25
CA ILE A 108 2.53 -4.42 -24.34
C ILE A 108 3.17 -3.16 -24.94
N ASP A 109 3.46 -3.16 -26.24
CA ASP A 109 4.02 -2.00 -26.94
C ASP A 109 3.12 -0.76 -26.79
N GLY A 110 1.81 -0.92 -26.98
CA GLY A 110 0.83 0.17 -26.79
C GLY A 110 0.76 0.66 -25.35
N ILE A 111 0.83 -0.25 -24.36
CA ILE A 111 0.88 0.13 -22.94
C ILE A 111 2.16 0.93 -22.64
N MET A 112 3.30 0.58 -23.26
CA MET A 112 4.55 1.31 -23.08
C MET A 112 4.49 2.73 -23.66
N GLU A 113 3.81 2.92 -24.79
CA GLU A 113 3.54 4.26 -25.33
C GLU A 113 2.70 5.11 -24.35
N GLU A 114 1.64 4.53 -23.77
CA GLU A 114 0.81 5.22 -22.76
C GLU A 114 1.63 5.57 -21.51
N ILE A 115 2.47 4.66 -21.02
CA ILE A 115 3.36 4.92 -19.88
C ILE A 115 4.33 6.07 -20.21
N SER A 116 4.92 6.07 -21.40
CA SER A 116 5.82 7.16 -21.83
C SER A 116 5.12 8.51 -21.79
N ALA A 117 3.88 8.59 -22.31
CA ALA A 117 3.09 9.81 -22.28
C ALA A 117 2.78 10.27 -20.83
N VAL A 118 2.44 9.35 -19.94
CA VAL A 118 2.19 9.65 -18.52
C VAL A 118 3.46 10.15 -17.84
N VAL A 119 4.62 9.56 -18.12
CA VAL A 119 5.92 9.99 -17.57
C VAL A 119 6.27 11.40 -18.02
N GLU A 120 6.06 11.74 -19.30
CA GLU A 120 6.26 13.11 -19.81
C GLU A 120 5.33 14.11 -19.12
N GLN A 121 4.05 13.76 -18.95
CA GLN A 121 3.10 14.60 -18.22
C GLN A 121 3.51 14.77 -16.75
N PHE A 122 3.98 13.71 -16.09
CA PHE A 122 4.44 13.76 -14.72
C PHE A 122 5.67 14.67 -14.55
N ALA A 123 6.60 14.62 -15.51
CA ALA A 123 7.75 15.52 -15.54
C ALA A 123 7.32 16.99 -15.68
N ALA A 124 6.36 17.29 -16.58
CA ALA A 124 5.79 18.63 -16.74
C ALA A 124 5.13 19.13 -15.45
N ASN A 125 4.28 18.31 -14.82
CA ASN A 125 3.62 18.65 -13.57
C ASN A 125 4.63 18.89 -12.43
N THR A 126 5.73 18.13 -12.40
CA THR A 126 6.80 18.30 -11.42
C THR A 126 7.51 19.64 -11.60
N GLN A 127 7.75 20.05 -12.85
CA GLN A 127 8.31 21.38 -13.15
C GLN A 127 7.36 22.50 -12.74
N GLU A 128 6.07 22.38 -13.04
CA GLU A 128 5.05 23.37 -12.63
C GLU A 128 4.94 23.50 -11.10
N THR A 129 4.98 22.36 -10.40
CA THR A 129 4.97 22.34 -8.93
C THR A 129 6.22 23.01 -8.36
N SER A 130 7.39 22.78 -8.97
CA SER A 130 8.64 23.43 -8.55
C SER A 130 8.59 24.95 -8.75
N ALA A 131 8.09 25.41 -9.90
CA ALA A 131 7.89 26.82 -10.17
C ALA A 131 6.91 27.46 -9.16
N SER A 132 5.80 26.79 -8.87
CA SER A 132 4.83 27.23 -7.87
C SER A 132 5.43 27.35 -6.46
N ALA A 133 6.33 26.42 -6.10
CA ALA A 133 7.04 26.47 -4.83
C ALA A 133 8.03 27.65 -4.76
N GLU A 134 8.69 28.00 -5.86
CA GLU A 134 9.52 29.20 -5.96
C GLU A 134 8.69 30.48 -5.80
N GLU A 135 7.54 30.59 -6.47
CA GLU A 135 6.61 31.72 -6.32
C GLU A 135 6.07 31.85 -4.89
N GLN A 136 5.76 30.72 -4.25
CA GLN A 136 5.32 30.69 -2.85
C GLN A 136 6.42 31.18 -1.91
N THR A 137 7.68 30.80 -2.17
CA THR A 137 8.84 31.26 -1.40
C THR A 137 8.99 32.78 -1.52
N ALA A 138 8.92 33.32 -2.74
CA ALA A 138 8.99 34.76 -2.98
C ALA A 138 7.83 35.51 -2.28
N SER A 139 6.62 34.96 -2.33
CA SER A 139 5.45 35.52 -1.63
C SER A 139 5.66 35.55 -0.11
N MET A 140 6.27 34.50 0.45
CA MET A 140 6.61 34.47 1.88
C MET A 140 7.64 35.51 2.26
N GLU A 141 8.66 35.75 1.43
CA GLU A 141 9.63 36.83 1.67
C GLU A 141 8.94 38.21 1.71
N GLN A 142 7.97 38.44 0.82
CA GLN A 142 7.17 39.67 0.82
C GLN A 142 6.31 39.81 2.08
N ILE A 143 5.71 38.72 2.56
CA ILE A 143 4.96 38.69 3.82
C ILE A 143 5.87 39.02 5.00
N PHE A 144 7.05 38.41 5.10
CA PHE A 144 8.01 38.71 6.17
C PHE A 144 8.46 40.17 6.15
N SER A 145 8.71 40.73 4.96
CA SER A 145 9.01 42.16 4.80
C SER A 145 7.87 43.03 5.33
N SER A 146 6.63 42.70 4.99
CA SER A 146 5.43 43.43 5.42
C SER A 146 5.25 43.35 6.94
N ILE A 147 5.46 42.18 7.55
CA ILE A 147 5.41 42.01 9.02
C ILE A 147 6.50 42.86 9.68
N LYS A 148 7.70 42.91 9.11
CA LYS A 148 8.79 43.75 9.63
C LYS A 148 8.39 45.23 9.59
N GLN A 149 7.78 45.70 8.49
CA GLN A 149 7.25 47.06 8.38
C GLN A 149 6.18 47.35 9.43
N LEU A 150 5.21 46.44 9.61
CA LEU A 150 4.16 46.58 10.62
C LEU A 150 4.73 46.67 12.05
N ASN A 151 5.74 45.86 12.37
CA ASN A 151 6.43 45.93 13.66
C ASN A 151 7.12 47.29 13.85
N THR A 152 7.81 47.80 12.83
CA THR A 152 8.41 49.14 12.88
C THR A 152 7.35 50.21 13.13
N MET A 153 6.26 50.21 12.37
CA MET A 153 5.16 51.17 12.55
C MET A 153 4.54 51.08 13.95
N THR A 154 4.40 49.87 14.49
CA THR A 154 3.88 49.67 15.85
C THR A 154 4.80 50.28 16.90
N GLN A 155 6.12 50.11 16.77
CA GLN A 155 7.09 50.74 17.66
C GLN A 155 7.05 52.27 17.57
N GLU A 156 6.97 52.82 16.36
CA GLU A 156 6.83 54.27 16.15
C GLU A 156 5.56 54.81 16.83
N ILE A 157 4.43 54.10 16.74
CA ILE A 157 3.19 54.45 17.44
C ILE A 157 3.39 54.42 18.96
N PHE A 158 4.04 53.40 19.51
CA PHE A 158 4.33 53.33 20.94
C PHE A 158 5.22 54.48 21.41
N ASP A 159 6.25 54.83 20.64
CA ASP A 159 7.14 55.93 20.96
C ASP A 159 6.40 57.28 20.96
N VAL A 160 5.56 57.52 19.96
CA VAL A 160 4.70 58.72 19.90
C VAL A 160 3.74 58.75 21.10
N SER A 161 3.07 57.64 21.41
CA SER A 161 2.15 57.54 22.54
C SER A 161 2.84 57.85 23.87
N ASN A 162 4.01 57.26 24.11
CA ASN A 162 4.81 57.50 25.31
C ASN A 162 5.30 58.95 25.41
N SER A 163 5.69 59.56 24.30
CA SER A 163 6.10 60.96 24.25
C SER A 163 4.94 61.90 24.62
N LEU A 164 3.73 61.63 24.11
CA LEU A 164 2.53 62.41 24.45
C LEU A 164 2.20 62.29 25.95
N ILE A 165 2.28 61.10 26.52
CA ILE A 165 2.03 60.87 27.96
C ILE A 165 3.06 61.62 28.83
N LYS A 166 4.36 61.56 28.49
CA LYS A 166 5.42 62.25 29.26
C LYS A 166 5.27 63.77 29.29
N ASN A 167 4.73 64.36 28.24
CA ASN A 167 4.56 65.82 28.15
C ASN A 167 3.30 66.32 28.87
N PHE A 168 2.41 65.42 29.32
CA PHE A 168 1.24 65.79 30.09
C PHE A 168 1.63 66.08 31.54
N LYS A 169 1.64 67.36 31.94
CA LYS A 169 1.90 67.78 33.31
C LYS A 169 0.60 67.89 34.09
N TYR A 170 0.54 67.25 35.26
CA TYR A 170 -0.58 67.38 36.20
C TYR A 170 -0.75 68.82 36.67
N THR A 171 -2.00 69.29 36.77
CA THR A 171 -2.32 70.51 37.52
C THR A 171 -2.24 70.21 39.03
N GLU A 172 -2.03 71.24 39.85
CA GLU A 172 -2.08 71.10 41.32
C GLU A 172 -3.43 70.53 41.79
N GLU A 173 -4.51 70.84 41.06
CA GLU A 173 -5.86 70.31 41.29
C GLU A 173 -5.92 68.79 41.07
N SER A 174 -5.38 68.27 39.96
CA SER A 174 -5.34 66.83 39.71
C SER A 174 -4.46 66.10 40.74
N GLN A 175 -3.37 66.71 41.20
CA GLN A 175 -2.52 66.12 42.25
C GLN A 175 -3.27 66.02 43.58
N LYS A 176 -4.01 67.07 43.95
CA LYS A 176 -4.87 67.07 45.13
C LYS A 176 -5.97 66.03 45.00
N LEU A 177 -6.62 65.94 43.84
CA LEU A 177 -7.66 64.96 43.56
C LEU A 177 -7.17 63.51 43.74
N VAL A 178 -5.98 63.19 43.24
CA VAL A 178 -5.38 61.85 43.41
C VAL A 178 -5.07 61.55 44.88
N LYS A 179 -4.57 62.55 45.62
CA LYS A 179 -4.31 62.40 47.06
C LYS A 179 -5.60 62.15 47.84
N ASP A 180 -6.65 62.93 47.57
CA ASP A 180 -7.94 62.80 48.23
C ASP A 180 -8.58 61.44 47.88
N SER A 181 -8.49 61.00 46.63
CA SER A 181 -8.92 59.68 46.17
C SER A 181 -8.18 58.53 46.87
N MET A 182 -6.87 58.67 47.11
CA MET A 182 -6.12 57.66 47.85
C MET A 182 -6.63 57.53 49.29
N GLU A 183 -6.95 58.64 49.96
CA GLU A 183 -7.54 58.61 51.30
C GLU A 183 -8.94 57.98 51.31
N ILE A 184 -9.75 58.23 50.28
CA ILE A 184 -11.07 57.58 50.13
C ILE A 184 -10.92 56.07 49.92
N ILE A 185 -9.99 55.62 49.08
CA ILE A 185 -9.76 54.17 48.90
C ILE A 185 -9.31 53.51 50.20
N LYS A 186 -8.52 54.19 51.04
CA LYS A 186 -8.18 53.70 52.38
C LYS A 186 -9.40 53.60 53.29
N GLU A 187 -10.32 54.56 53.21
CA GLU A 187 -11.61 54.49 53.93
C GLU A 187 -12.41 53.27 53.49
N VAL A 188 -12.57 53.09 52.17
CA VAL A 188 -13.26 51.93 51.57
C VAL A 188 -12.62 50.63 52.04
N ALA A 189 -11.29 50.51 51.98
CA ALA A 189 -10.55 49.31 52.38
C ALA A 189 -10.69 48.96 53.87
N ARG A 190 -11.10 49.92 54.71
CA ARG A 190 -11.35 49.74 56.15
C ARG A 190 -12.82 49.49 56.48
N ASP A 191 -13.72 49.55 55.51
CA ASP A 191 -15.15 49.30 55.75
C ASP A 191 -15.34 47.85 56.26
N PRO A 192 -15.83 47.65 57.50
CA PRO A 192 -16.01 46.33 58.10
C PRO A 192 -16.91 45.40 57.27
N ALA A 193 -17.81 45.97 56.46
CA ALA A 193 -18.75 45.21 55.66
C ALA A 193 -18.12 44.57 54.41
N LEU A 194 -16.91 45.00 54.00
CA LEU A 194 -16.08 44.27 53.02
C LEU A 194 -15.43 43.01 53.61
N GLY A 195 -15.56 42.82 54.93
CA GLY A 195 -14.89 41.77 55.67
C GLY A 195 -15.52 40.38 55.58
N ASN A 196 -16.78 40.28 55.17
CA ASN A 196 -17.53 39.03 55.17
C ASN A 196 -17.62 38.47 53.74
N LYS A 197 -17.15 37.23 53.53
CA LYS A 197 -16.87 36.57 52.23
C LYS A 197 -18.01 36.49 51.18
N SER A 198 -19.19 37.04 51.43
CA SER A 198 -20.18 37.23 50.36
C SER A 198 -19.82 38.48 49.59
N TRP A 199 -19.09 38.30 48.49
CA TRP A 199 -18.77 39.37 47.55
C TRP A 199 -20.02 40.08 46.98
N ASP A 200 -21.20 39.49 47.12
CA ASP A 200 -22.48 40.12 46.75
C ASP A 200 -22.78 41.34 47.64
N ALA A 201 -22.38 41.32 48.92
CA ALA A 201 -22.47 42.49 49.80
C ALA A 201 -21.48 43.59 49.41
N SER A 202 -20.32 43.20 48.85
CA SER A 202 -19.29 44.15 48.41
C SER A 202 -19.74 45.01 47.22
N ASN A 203 -20.61 44.48 46.35
CA ASN A 203 -21.21 45.22 45.23
C ASN A 203 -22.00 46.44 45.70
N ALA A 204 -22.87 46.26 46.71
CA ALA A 204 -23.67 47.35 47.24
C ALA A 204 -22.81 48.44 47.89
N ILE A 205 -21.75 48.03 48.59
CA ILE A 205 -20.83 48.94 49.29
C ILE A 205 -20.02 49.74 48.28
N ILE A 206 -19.39 49.07 47.30
CA ILE A 206 -18.59 49.75 46.27
C ILE A 206 -19.44 50.67 45.42
N LYS A 207 -20.67 50.26 45.06
CA LYS A 207 -21.61 51.13 44.35
C LYS A 207 -21.93 52.40 45.14
N LYS A 208 -22.21 52.27 46.44
CA LYS A 208 -22.47 53.41 47.33
C LYS A 208 -21.27 54.36 47.41
N TYR A 209 -20.05 53.83 47.56
CA TYR A 209 -18.84 54.66 47.59
C TYR A 209 -18.59 55.34 46.25
N ARG A 210 -18.76 54.64 45.11
CA ARG A 210 -18.64 55.25 43.78
C ARG A 210 -19.65 56.38 43.57
N GLU A 211 -20.91 56.19 43.94
CA GLU A 211 -21.96 57.22 43.84
C GLU A 211 -21.65 58.45 44.70
N LYS A 212 -21.03 58.26 45.87
CA LYS A 212 -20.62 59.35 46.77
C LYS A 212 -19.36 60.08 46.31
N HIS A 213 -18.50 59.42 45.53
CA HIS A 213 -17.17 59.91 45.14
C HIS A 213 -17.01 59.90 43.61
N SER A 214 -17.54 60.93 42.95
CA SER A 214 -17.57 61.07 41.49
C SER A 214 -16.19 61.15 40.82
N GLN A 215 -15.12 61.36 41.59
CA GLN A 215 -13.73 61.32 41.14
C GLN A 215 -13.28 59.95 40.61
N PHE A 216 -13.95 58.87 41.00
CA PHE A 216 -13.67 57.53 40.50
C PHE A 216 -14.52 57.23 39.26
N ILE A 217 -13.87 57.12 38.10
CA ILE A 217 -14.52 56.57 36.91
C ILE A 217 -14.82 55.08 37.11
N HIS A 218 -13.95 54.43 37.89
CA HIS A 218 -14.08 53.04 38.30
C HIS A 218 -13.64 52.86 39.74
N LEU A 219 -14.37 52.06 40.51
CA LEU A 219 -14.01 51.62 41.85
C LEU A 219 -14.44 50.16 41.98
N GLY A 220 -13.56 49.31 42.49
CA GLY A 220 -13.80 47.88 42.55
C GLY A 220 -12.87 47.17 43.52
N ILE A 221 -13.12 45.87 43.72
CA ILE A 221 -12.38 45.02 44.64
C ILE A 221 -11.91 43.77 43.90
N MET A 222 -10.71 43.33 44.26
CA MET A 222 -10.15 42.04 43.87
C MET A 222 -9.95 41.18 45.12
N ASP A 223 -10.12 39.87 44.99
CA ASP A 223 -9.79 38.93 46.05
C ASP A 223 -8.27 38.74 46.22
N GLU A 224 -7.86 37.88 47.14
CA GLU A 224 -6.45 37.57 47.39
C GLU A 224 -5.69 36.97 46.20
N LYS A 225 -6.41 36.50 45.17
CA LYS A 225 -5.85 35.92 43.95
C LYS A 225 -5.83 36.91 42.79
N GLY A 226 -6.36 38.11 42.96
CA GLY A 226 -6.48 39.12 41.90
C GLY A 226 -7.71 38.97 41.04
N ILE A 227 -8.69 38.14 41.47
CA ILE A 227 -9.95 37.97 40.75
C ILE A 227 -10.89 39.09 41.12
N TYR A 228 -11.41 39.77 40.10
CA TYR A 228 -12.35 40.88 40.26
C TYR A 228 -13.66 40.39 40.87
N CYS A 229 -14.10 41.05 41.94
CA CYS A 229 -15.19 40.58 42.80
C CYS A 229 -16.51 41.30 42.57
N ASN A 230 -16.52 42.36 41.75
CA ASN A 230 -17.70 43.20 41.57
C ASN A 230 -18.34 43.08 40.19
N ASP A 231 -19.66 43.32 40.13
CA ASP A 231 -20.41 43.46 38.87
C ASP A 231 -20.77 44.93 38.70
N ILE A 232 -19.89 45.68 38.03
CA ILE A 232 -20.02 47.13 37.83
C ILE A 232 -19.91 47.42 36.34
N GLU A 233 -20.65 48.43 35.87
CA GLU A 233 -20.71 48.84 34.48
C GLU A 233 -19.31 48.95 33.83
N GLY A 234 -19.07 48.09 32.83
CA GLY A 234 -17.82 48.00 32.07
C GLY A 234 -16.83 46.90 32.49
N LEU A 235 -17.00 46.25 33.65
CA LEU A 235 -16.11 45.19 34.16
C LEU A 235 -16.92 44.07 34.85
N GLU A 236 -16.78 42.84 34.35
CA GLU A 236 -17.48 41.66 34.86
C GLU A 236 -16.70 40.98 36.01
N ARG A 237 -17.44 40.41 36.97
CA ARG A 237 -16.87 39.57 38.03
C ARG A 237 -16.17 38.36 37.42
N GLY A 238 -15.01 37.99 37.99
CA GLY A 238 -14.23 36.82 37.56
C GLY A 238 -13.02 37.15 36.68
N LEU A 239 -12.85 38.40 36.25
CA LEU A 239 -11.67 38.83 35.50
C LEU A 239 -10.40 38.78 36.36
N ASP A 240 -9.30 38.30 35.77
CA ASP A 240 -8.00 38.16 36.45
C ASP A 240 -7.12 39.39 36.26
N PHE A 241 -6.81 40.07 37.37
CA PHE A 241 -5.93 41.22 37.45
C PHE A 241 -4.64 40.95 38.24
N SER A 242 -4.34 39.69 38.56
CA SER A 242 -3.15 39.27 39.32
C SER A 242 -1.82 39.74 38.70
N HIS A 243 -1.81 39.91 37.37
CA HIS A 243 -0.65 40.35 36.61
C HIS A 243 -0.38 41.85 36.71
N ARG A 244 -1.32 42.67 37.20
CA ARG A 244 -1.23 44.13 37.21
C ARG A 244 -0.42 44.64 38.40
N ASP A 245 0.39 45.68 38.16
CA ASP A 245 1.30 46.22 39.17
C ASP A 245 0.57 46.79 40.40
N TYR A 246 -0.58 47.44 40.18
CA TYR A 246 -1.41 47.96 41.27
C TYR A 246 -1.96 46.86 42.19
N PHE A 247 -2.15 45.64 41.67
CA PHE A 247 -2.57 44.50 42.47
C PHE A 247 -1.37 43.89 43.20
N LYS A 248 -0.27 43.65 42.47
CA LYS A 248 0.96 43.07 42.99
C LYS A 248 1.54 43.87 44.16
N GLU A 249 1.46 45.19 44.12
CA GLU A 249 1.95 46.04 45.21
C GLU A 249 0.95 46.11 46.36
N ALA A 250 -0.35 46.23 46.07
CA ALA A 250 -1.36 46.29 47.11
C ALA A 250 -1.48 44.99 47.92
N ILE A 251 -1.40 43.82 47.28
CA ILE A 251 -1.49 42.53 47.98
C ILE A 251 -0.29 42.25 48.89
N LYS A 252 0.85 42.93 48.69
CA LYS A 252 2.00 42.90 49.61
C LYS A 252 1.79 43.78 50.85
N GLY A 253 0.70 44.56 50.87
CA GLY A 253 0.34 45.43 51.98
C GLY A 253 0.68 46.91 51.79
N ASN A 254 1.16 47.30 50.60
CA ASN A 254 1.54 48.66 50.25
C ASN A 254 0.37 49.42 49.60
N GLU A 255 0.36 50.74 49.69
CA GLU A 255 -0.47 51.57 48.82
C GLU A 255 0.23 51.68 47.46
N TYR A 256 -0.53 51.71 46.36
CA TYR A 256 0.03 51.89 45.03
C TYR A 256 -0.68 52.99 44.26
N LYS A 257 0.12 53.75 43.50
CA LYS A 257 -0.33 54.77 42.56
C LYS A 257 0.41 54.55 41.24
N SER A 258 -0.31 54.41 40.14
CA SER A 258 0.30 54.29 38.82
C SER A 258 0.84 55.63 38.31
N GLU A 259 1.75 55.56 37.36
CA GLU A 259 1.94 56.65 36.39
C GLU A 259 0.63 56.85 35.59
N PRO A 260 0.42 58.04 35.02
CA PRO A 260 -0.85 58.37 34.41
C PRO A 260 -0.94 57.73 33.02
N ARG A 261 -2.11 57.21 32.69
CA ARG A 261 -2.33 56.38 31.50
C ARG A 261 -3.74 56.58 30.96
N ILE A 262 -3.97 56.15 29.72
CA ILE A 262 -5.32 56.08 29.18
C ILE A 262 -5.96 54.78 29.65
N SER A 263 -7.15 54.88 30.27
CA SER A 263 -7.97 53.71 30.59
C SER A 263 -8.35 52.99 29.30
N VAL A 264 -8.09 51.68 29.21
CA VAL A 264 -8.54 50.87 28.07
C VAL A 264 -10.06 50.79 27.99
N PRO A 265 -10.81 50.48 29.07
CA PRO A 265 -12.27 50.41 28.99
C PRO A 265 -12.95 51.78 28.87
N TYR A 266 -12.38 52.83 29.45
CA TYR A 266 -13.05 54.13 29.55
C TYR A 266 -12.50 55.19 28.59
N TYR A 267 -11.34 54.96 27.96
CA TYR A 267 -10.64 55.92 27.08
C TYR A 267 -10.37 57.29 27.72
N VAL A 268 -10.37 57.36 29.06
CA VAL A 268 -10.09 58.57 29.84
C VAL A 268 -8.68 58.51 30.44
N TYR A 269 -8.01 59.66 30.47
CA TYR A 269 -6.73 59.82 31.15
C TYR A 269 -6.92 59.69 32.67
N ASN A 270 -6.29 58.68 33.27
CA ASN A 270 -6.49 58.32 34.65
C ASN A 270 -5.18 58.00 35.39
N ILE A 271 -5.28 57.99 36.71
CA ILE A 271 -4.35 57.29 37.59
C ILE A 271 -5.10 56.16 38.28
N THR A 272 -4.49 54.98 38.30
CA THR A 272 -4.96 53.87 39.12
C THR A 272 -4.34 53.94 40.51
N VAL A 273 -5.19 53.97 41.52
CA VAL A 273 -4.82 53.89 42.93
C VAL A 273 -5.35 52.59 43.54
N SER A 274 -4.59 51.95 44.42
CA SER A 274 -5.02 50.74 45.09
C SER A 274 -4.52 50.65 46.53
N CYS A 275 -5.30 49.97 47.37
CA CYS A 275 -5.01 49.75 48.79
C CYS A 275 -5.40 48.33 49.22
N PRO A 276 -4.61 47.67 50.09
CA PRO A 276 -4.97 46.39 50.68
C PRO A 276 -6.21 46.49 51.57
N ILE A 277 -7.10 45.50 51.45
CA ILE A 277 -8.16 45.23 52.42
C ILE A 277 -7.56 44.34 53.51
N LYS A 278 -7.50 44.86 54.73
CA LYS A 278 -6.92 44.16 55.90
C LYS A 278 -8.02 43.76 56.86
N GLN A 279 -8.03 42.49 57.26
CA GLN A 279 -8.85 41.98 58.36
C GLN A 279 -7.96 41.35 59.41
N ARG A 280 -7.95 41.92 60.62
CA ARG A 280 -6.95 41.59 61.65
C ARG A 280 -5.55 41.76 61.04
N ASP A 281 -4.75 40.69 61.00
CA ASP A 281 -3.37 40.68 60.47
C ASP A 281 -3.24 40.06 59.06
N ARG A 282 -4.35 39.77 58.36
CA ARG A 282 -4.33 39.18 57.01
C ARG A 282 -4.91 40.13 55.96
N ILE A 283 -4.25 40.20 54.81
CA ILE A 283 -4.78 40.87 53.62
C ILE A 283 -5.77 39.92 52.94
N THR A 284 -7.02 40.36 52.75
CA THR A 284 -8.10 39.52 52.20
C THR A 284 -8.52 39.92 50.79
N GLY A 285 -7.97 41.01 50.27
CA GLY A 285 -8.24 41.53 48.94
C GLY A 285 -7.60 42.89 48.72
N VAL A 286 -7.90 43.51 47.58
CA VAL A 286 -7.39 44.83 47.17
C VAL A 286 -8.55 45.68 46.70
N VAL A 287 -8.68 46.90 47.21
CA VAL A 287 -9.53 47.93 46.60
C VAL A 287 -8.71 48.62 45.51
N VAL A 288 -9.31 48.77 44.33
CA VAL A 288 -8.75 49.54 43.22
C VAL A 288 -9.71 50.64 42.82
N GLY A 289 -9.19 51.80 42.47
CA GLY A 289 -9.96 52.86 41.82
C GLY A 289 -9.16 53.51 40.70
N GLU A 290 -9.87 53.84 39.63
CA GLU A 290 -9.34 54.67 38.55
C GLU A 290 -9.88 56.09 38.75
N VAL A 291 -8.97 57.04 38.92
CA VAL A 291 -9.26 58.46 39.14
C VAL A 291 -9.06 59.18 37.82
N ALA A 292 -10.13 59.76 37.27
CA ALA A 292 -10.00 60.61 36.08
C ALA A 292 -9.24 61.89 36.43
N LEU A 293 -8.33 62.28 35.54
CA LEU A 293 -7.51 63.50 35.70
C LEU A 293 -8.00 64.66 34.85
N SER A 294 -9.08 64.46 34.10
CA SER A 294 -9.76 65.42 33.22
C SER A 294 -11.06 65.89 33.81
#